data_AF-A0A4P7WD87-F1
#
_entry.id   AF-A0A4P7WD87-F1
#
_cell.length_a   1.000
_cell.length_b   1.000
_cell.length_c   1.000
_cell.angle_alpha   90.00
_cell.angle_beta   90.00
_cell.angle_gamma   90.00
#
_symmetry.space_group_name_H-M   'P 1'
#
loop_
_entity.id
_entity.type
_entity.pdbx_description
1 polymer ?
#
loop_
_entity_poly.entity_id
_entity_poly.type
_entity_poly.pdbx_seq_one_letter_code
_entity_poly.pdbx_strand_id
1 'polypeptide(L)'
;MSDKMTTKKVIENVTDFMEAISALQKKQKSKHDCFFYRGLLSASYDLRPPLFRREDYPAKEKLLMQELLSRQAPAFAKDKTMFERLVRAQHYELPTRLMDVTDNPLIALYFACADWKTGQAKIEKNCNGKNIEKNGKIVIFCQERQNIHYFNSHRTKLLSNLAQLSQTRTFRQKRTKSSRYKRQYNIFSSNNSRGHQAS
;
A
#
# COMPACT_ATOMS: atom_id res chain seq x y z
N MET A 1 10.22 13.74 11.97
CA MET A 1 9.60 13.38 13.27
C MET A 1 8.52 12.31 13.05
N SER A 2 8.72 11.03 13.28
CA SER A 2 9.92 10.22 13.48
C SER A 2 10.15 9.43 12.18
N ASP A 3 11.39 9.27 11.76
CA ASP A 3 11.73 8.11 10.92
C ASP A 3 11.20 6.89 11.66
N LYS A 4 10.25 6.18 11.06
CA LYS A 4 9.88 4.86 11.56
C LYS A 4 11.14 4.04 11.41
N MET A 5 11.75 3.71 12.54
CA MET A 5 12.93 2.89 12.68
C MET A 5 12.74 1.61 11.87
N THR A 6 13.19 1.60 10.62
CA THR A 6 13.27 0.41 9.78
C THR A 6 14.41 -0.42 10.34
N THR A 7 14.13 -1.14 11.42
CA THR A 7 15.05 -2.15 11.95
C THR A 7 15.12 -3.27 10.93
N LYS A 8 16.16 -3.24 10.10
CA LYS A 8 16.43 -4.28 9.10
C LYS A 8 17.07 -5.46 9.83
N LYS A 9 16.27 -6.45 10.20
CA LYS A 9 16.74 -7.74 10.72
C LYS A 9 16.71 -8.75 9.58
N VAL A 10 17.83 -9.42 9.32
CA VAL A 10 17.89 -10.57 8.40
C VAL A 10 17.40 -11.79 9.16
N ILE A 11 16.63 -12.64 8.49
CA ILE A 11 15.98 -13.80 9.08
C ILE A 11 16.28 -14.97 8.16
N GLU A 12 16.91 -16.00 8.69
CA GLU A 12 17.43 -17.13 7.90
C GLU A 12 16.53 -18.36 8.01
N ASN A 13 15.84 -18.52 9.14
CA ASN A 13 14.96 -19.67 9.38
C ASN A 13 13.62 -19.24 10.02
N VAL A 14 12.70 -20.20 10.12
CA VAL A 14 11.35 -19.96 10.65
C VAL A 14 11.36 -19.71 12.16
N THR A 15 12.27 -20.35 12.92
CA THR A 15 12.37 -20.14 14.37
C THR A 15 12.78 -18.70 14.69
N ASP A 16 13.79 -18.16 14.00
CA ASP A 16 14.26 -16.79 14.11
C ASP A 16 13.15 -15.79 13.76
N PHE A 17 12.32 -16.13 12.77
CA PHE A 17 11.16 -15.34 12.40
C PHE A 17 10.15 -15.28 13.54
N MET A 18 9.76 -16.44 14.08
CA MET A 18 8.78 -16.54 15.15
C MET A 18 9.25 -15.86 16.43
N GLU A 19 10.54 -15.97 16.77
CA GLU A 19 11.15 -15.24 17.87
C GLU A 19 11.13 -13.73 17.65
N ALA A 20 11.46 -13.28 16.43
CA ALA A 20 11.40 -11.87 16.08
C ALA A 20 9.98 -11.29 16.20
N ILE A 21 8.96 -12.00 15.71
CA ILE A 21 7.56 -11.60 15.84
C ILE A 21 7.13 -11.56 17.30
N SER A 22 7.48 -12.60 18.07
CA SER A 22 7.14 -12.67 19.51
C SER A 22 7.78 -11.53 20.30
N ALA A 23 9.05 -11.19 20.01
CA ALA A 23 9.74 -10.07 20.63
C ALA A 23 9.11 -8.71 20.26
N LEU A 24 8.62 -8.56 19.03
CA LEU A 24 7.92 -7.35 18.60
C LEU A 24 6.56 -7.19 19.28
N GLN A 25 5.80 -8.29 19.40
CA GLN A 25 4.51 -8.29 20.10
C GLN A 25 4.69 -7.98 21.60
N LYS A 26 5.74 -8.50 22.25
CA LYS A 26 6.08 -8.14 23.64
C LYS A 26 6.41 -6.65 23.83
N LYS A 27 6.94 -5.99 22.79
CA LYS A 27 7.26 -4.56 22.78
C LYS A 27 6.07 -3.65 22.43
N GLN A 28 4.86 -4.20 22.32
CA GLN A 28 3.66 -3.41 22.06
C GLN A 28 3.48 -2.31 23.11
N LYS A 29 3.06 -1.12 22.67
CA LYS A 29 2.90 0.03 23.57
C LYS A 29 1.56 -0.02 24.28
N SER A 30 0.55 -0.61 23.64
CA SER A 30 -0.80 -0.76 24.16
C SER A 30 -1.26 -2.21 24.06
N LYS A 31 -2.07 -2.66 25.03
CA LYS A 31 -2.78 -3.95 24.97
C LYS A 31 -3.76 -4.03 23.79
N HIS A 32 -4.11 -2.88 23.20
CA HIS A 32 -5.02 -2.78 22.07
C HIS A 32 -4.31 -2.60 20.72
N ASP A 33 -2.99 -2.77 20.66
CA ASP A 33 -2.27 -2.78 19.39
C ASP A 33 -2.61 -4.04 18.59
N CYS A 34 -2.87 -3.87 17.30
CA CYS A 34 -3.06 -4.95 16.36
C CYS A 34 -1.93 -4.94 15.33
N PHE A 35 -1.42 -6.14 15.02
CA PHE A 35 -0.34 -6.32 14.06
C PHE A 35 -0.90 -6.85 12.74
N PHE A 36 -0.42 -6.27 11.64
CA PHE A 36 -0.66 -6.74 10.29
C PHE A 36 0.66 -6.89 9.57
N TYR A 37 0.69 -7.81 8.62
CA TYR A 37 1.87 -8.25 7.92
C TYR A 37 1.62 -8.24 6.43
N ARG A 38 2.67 -7.95 5.65
CA ARG A 38 2.65 -8.09 4.19
C ARG A 38 3.99 -8.64 3.72
N GLY A 39 3.94 -9.79 3.04
CA GLY A 39 5.08 -10.38 2.36
C GLY A 39 5.33 -9.72 1.00
N LEU A 40 6.60 -9.47 0.69
CA LEU A 40 7.08 -8.97 -0.60
C LEU A 40 8.22 -9.87 -1.06
N LEU A 41 8.16 -10.26 -2.34
CA LEU A 41 9.13 -11.15 -2.99
C LEU A 41 10.51 -10.52 -3.26
N SER A 42 10.69 -9.26 -2.91
CA SER A 42 11.96 -8.57 -3.09
C SER A 42 12.05 -7.44 -2.10
N ALA A 43 13.21 -7.31 -1.46
CA ALA A 43 13.53 -6.18 -0.61
C ALA A 43 13.43 -4.83 -1.34
N SER A 44 13.67 -4.82 -2.66
CA SER A 44 13.54 -3.63 -3.50
C SER A 44 12.11 -3.24 -3.85
N TYR A 45 11.12 -4.09 -3.55
CA TYR A 45 9.72 -3.74 -3.84
C TYR A 45 9.22 -2.63 -2.93
N ASP A 46 8.59 -1.67 -3.59
CA ASP A 46 8.02 -0.52 -2.94
C ASP A 46 6.69 -0.86 -2.27
N LEU A 47 6.49 -0.31 -1.08
CA LEU A 47 5.28 -0.48 -0.30
C LEU A 47 4.22 0.54 -0.73
N ARG A 48 3.84 0.47 -2.00
CA ARG A 48 2.78 1.29 -2.57
C ARG A 48 1.66 0.40 -3.15
N PRO A 49 0.38 0.78 -2.93
CA PRO A 49 -0.74 0.18 -3.64
C PRO A 49 -0.52 0.24 -5.16
N PRO A 50 -1.06 -0.73 -5.92
CA PRO A 50 -0.86 -0.81 -7.37
C PRO A 50 -1.14 0.50 -8.12
N LEU A 51 -2.20 1.23 -7.73
CA LEU A 51 -2.57 2.52 -8.33
C LEU A 51 -1.44 3.56 -8.27
N PHE A 52 -0.68 3.60 -7.18
CA PHE A 52 0.36 4.62 -6.96
C PHE A 52 1.74 4.22 -7.49
N ARG A 53 1.84 3.08 -8.20
CA ARG A 53 3.09 2.67 -8.85
C ARG A 53 3.29 3.36 -10.20
N ARG A 54 2.23 3.90 -10.79
CA ARG A 54 2.25 4.70 -12.01
C ARG A 54 1.72 6.10 -11.70
N GLU A 55 2.41 7.12 -12.20
CA GLU A 55 2.10 8.52 -11.84
C GLU A 55 0.77 9.00 -12.46
N ASP A 56 0.37 8.45 -13.60
CA ASP A 56 -0.82 8.87 -14.33
C ASP A 56 -2.12 8.21 -13.82
N TYR A 57 -2.02 7.09 -13.11
CA TYR A 57 -3.16 6.27 -12.68
C TYR A 57 -4.03 6.93 -11.60
N PRO A 58 -3.49 7.59 -10.56
CA PRO A 58 -4.32 8.23 -9.54
C PRO A 58 -5.26 9.29 -10.10
N ALA A 59 -4.84 10.04 -11.12
CA ALA A 59 -5.69 11.03 -11.78
C ALA A 59 -6.79 10.40 -12.64
N LYS A 60 -6.57 9.18 -13.13
CA LYS A 60 -7.47 8.42 -14.00
C LYS A 60 -8.32 7.38 -13.28
N GLU A 61 -8.13 7.16 -11.98
CA GLU A 61 -8.82 6.10 -11.22
C GLU A 61 -10.35 6.14 -11.40
N LYS A 62 -10.95 7.34 -11.39
CA LYS A 62 -12.39 7.51 -11.64
C LYS A 62 -12.79 6.98 -13.02
N LEU A 63 -12.05 7.37 -14.05
CA LEU A 63 -12.31 6.96 -15.43
C LEU A 63 -12.13 5.44 -15.58
N LEU A 64 -11.03 4.90 -15.08
CA LEU A 64 -10.73 3.47 -15.08
C LEU A 64 -11.82 2.65 -14.38
N MET A 65 -12.32 3.12 -13.23
CA MET A 65 -13.44 2.49 -12.55
C MET A 65 -14.73 2.57 -13.37
N GLN A 66 -15.01 3.71 -14.03
CA GLN A 66 -16.21 3.86 -14.88
C GLN A 66 -16.17 2.92 -16.10
N GLU A 67 -15.00 2.77 -16.73
CA GLU A 67 -14.80 1.86 -17.85
C GLU A 67 -15.00 0.39 -17.44
N LEU A 68 -14.50 -0.01 -16.27
CA LEU A 68 -14.72 -1.35 -15.74
C LEU A 68 -16.19 -1.57 -15.38
N LEU A 69 -16.85 -0.58 -14.75
CA LEU A 69 -18.25 -0.69 -14.39
C LEU A 69 -19.17 -0.75 -15.62
N SER A 70 -18.85 -0.07 -16.71
CA SER A 70 -19.66 -0.12 -17.93
C SER A 70 -19.49 -1.44 -18.67
N ARG A 71 -18.26 -1.97 -18.74
CA ARG A 71 -17.96 -3.23 -19.43
C ARG A 71 -18.41 -4.47 -18.67
N GLN A 72 -18.40 -4.44 -17.34
CA GLN A 72 -18.74 -5.57 -16.47
C GLN A 72 -19.93 -5.28 -15.55
N ALA A 73 -20.89 -4.46 -15.99
CA ALA A 73 -22.04 -4.03 -15.17
C ALA A 73 -22.74 -5.17 -14.39
N PRO A 74 -23.02 -6.36 -14.96
CA PRO A 74 -23.66 -7.45 -14.22
C PRO A 74 -22.82 -7.93 -13.03
N ALA A 75 -21.49 -7.95 -13.18
CA ALA A 75 -20.58 -8.38 -12.14
C ALA A 75 -20.52 -7.40 -10.96
N PHE A 76 -20.94 -6.14 -11.13
CA PHE A 76 -20.96 -5.13 -10.05
C PHE A 76 -22.37 -4.82 -9.54
N ALA A 77 -23.42 -5.45 -10.07
CA ALA A 77 -24.81 -5.13 -9.77
C ALA A 77 -25.17 -5.24 -8.28
N LYS A 78 -24.50 -6.15 -7.54
CA LYS A 78 -24.73 -6.36 -6.10
C LYS A 78 -23.87 -5.45 -5.20
N ASP A 79 -22.93 -4.70 -5.76
CA ASP A 79 -22.00 -3.87 -4.98
C ASP A 79 -22.64 -2.54 -4.60
N LYS A 80 -22.91 -2.39 -3.31
CA LYS A 80 -23.58 -1.24 -2.71
C LYS A 80 -22.62 -0.11 -2.42
N THR A 81 -21.37 -0.43 -2.08
CA THR A 81 -20.38 0.56 -1.68
C THR A 81 -19.23 0.68 -2.67
N MET A 82 -18.60 1.86 -2.74
CA MET A 82 -17.41 2.03 -3.56
C MET A 82 -16.25 1.14 -3.07
N PHE A 83 -16.18 0.85 -1.78
CA PHE A 83 -15.21 -0.08 -1.22
C PHE A 83 -15.37 -1.50 -1.82
N GLU A 84 -16.60 -2.04 -1.85
CA GLU A 84 -16.88 -3.34 -2.48
C GLU A 84 -16.47 -3.35 -3.96
N ARG A 85 -16.77 -2.26 -4.68
CA ARG A 85 -16.37 -2.10 -6.09
C ARG A 85 -14.85 -2.10 -6.26
N LEU A 86 -14.11 -1.43 -5.37
CA LEU A 86 -12.63 -1.43 -5.41
C LEU A 86 -12.06 -2.82 -5.12
N VAL A 87 -12.64 -3.56 -4.18
CA VAL A 87 -12.23 -4.95 -3.88
C VAL A 87 -12.50 -5.86 -5.08
N ARG A 88 -13.69 -5.77 -5.68
CA ARG A 88 -14.02 -6.55 -6.88
C ARG A 88 -13.16 -6.15 -8.07
N ALA A 89 -12.84 -4.87 -8.23
CA ALA A 89 -11.96 -4.40 -9.31
C ALA A 89 -10.56 -5.01 -9.27
N GLN A 90 -10.03 -5.36 -8.08
CA GLN A 90 -8.76 -6.10 -7.98
C GLN A 90 -8.83 -7.49 -8.65
N HIS A 91 -10.01 -8.13 -8.69
CA HIS A 91 -10.21 -9.42 -9.37
C HIS A 91 -10.20 -9.29 -10.89
N TYR A 92 -10.42 -8.07 -11.41
CA TYR A 92 -10.29 -7.72 -12.82
C TYR A 92 -8.94 -7.05 -13.12
N GLU A 93 -7.95 -7.24 -12.24
CA GLU A 93 -6.58 -6.71 -12.37
C GLU A 93 -6.51 -5.18 -12.44
N LEU A 94 -7.60 -4.48 -12.08
CA LEU A 94 -7.59 -3.03 -12.08
C LEU A 94 -6.70 -2.53 -10.92
N PRO A 95 -5.72 -1.66 -11.19
CA PRO A 95 -4.86 -1.11 -10.16
C PRO A 95 -5.67 -0.18 -9.26
N THR A 96 -5.88 -0.59 -8.00
CA THR A 96 -6.63 0.20 -7.02
C THR A 96 -5.73 0.79 -5.94
N ARG A 97 -6.28 1.73 -5.18
CA ARG A 97 -5.66 2.29 -3.96
C ARG A 97 -5.61 1.30 -2.79
N LEU A 98 -6.23 0.13 -2.91
CA LEU A 98 -6.26 -0.89 -1.86
C LEU A 98 -4.92 -1.63 -1.78
N MET A 99 -4.57 -2.04 -0.58
CA MET A 99 -3.35 -2.79 -0.30
C MET A 99 -3.70 -3.96 0.61
N ASP A 100 -3.40 -5.17 0.16
CA ASP A 100 -3.61 -6.38 0.95
C ASP A 100 -2.64 -6.47 2.13
N VAL A 101 -3.17 -6.84 3.28
CA VAL A 101 -2.40 -7.17 4.49
C VAL A 101 -3.06 -8.36 5.15
N THR A 102 -2.29 -9.12 5.92
CA THR A 102 -2.76 -10.29 6.68
C THR A 102 -2.47 -10.10 8.16
N ASP A 103 -3.32 -10.62 9.03
CA ASP A 103 -3.08 -10.71 10.47
C ASP A 103 -2.19 -11.91 10.84
N ASN A 104 -2.04 -12.88 9.93
CA ASN A 104 -1.20 -14.05 10.13
C ASN A 104 0.24 -13.80 9.60
N PRO A 105 1.26 -13.76 10.48
CA PRO A 105 2.64 -13.51 10.07
C PRO A 105 3.20 -14.61 9.15
N LEU A 106 2.74 -15.86 9.28
CA LEU A 106 3.20 -16.97 8.44
C LEU A 106 2.71 -16.87 7.00
N ILE A 107 1.52 -16.30 6.78
CA ILE A 107 1.03 -16.01 5.42
C ILE A 107 1.93 -14.95 4.76
N ALA A 108 2.33 -13.91 5.52
CA ALA A 108 3.26 -12.92 5.00
C ALA A 108 4.65 -13.50 4.75
N LEU A 109 5.13 -14.40 5.60
CA LEU A 109 6.38 -15.13 5.37
C LEU A 109 6.32 -15.97 4.10
N TYR A 110 5.24 -16.73 3.91
CA TYR A 110 4.99 -17.48 2.68
C TYR A 110 5.09 -16.55 1.47
N PHE A 111 4.38 -15.42 1.43
CA PHE A 111 4.47 -14.48 0.30
C PHE A 111 5.81 -13.78 0.14
N ALA A 112 6.66 -13.74 1.17
CA ALA A 112 8.01 -13.21 1.05
C ALA A 112 8.98 -14.24 0.44
N CYS A 113 8.71 -15.53 0.64
CA CYS A 113 9.54 -16.65 0.16
C CYS A 113 8.96 -17.35 -1.08
N ALA A 114 7.70 -17.13 -1.44
CA ALA A 114 7.01 -17.90 -2.47
C ALA A 114 7.48 -17.56 -3.88
N ASP A 115 7.93 -18.55 -4.65
CA ASP A 115 8.21 -18.33 -6.07
C ASP A 115 6.92 -18.37 -6.90
N TRP A 116 6.38 -17.19 -7.23
CA TRP A 116 5.12 -17.08 -7.97
C TRP A 116 5.17 -17.57 -9.44
N LYS A 117 6.33 -18.00 -9.96
CA LYS A 117 6.49 -18.37 -11.38
C LYS A 117 7.17 -19.71 -11.67
N THR A 118 8.00 -20.24 -10.79
CA THR A 118 8.81 -21.44 -11.03
C THR A 118 9.44 -21.77 -9.68
N GLY A 119 9.26 -22.97 -9.13
CA GLY A 119 9.81 -23.39 -7.82
C GLY A 119 11.34 -23.46 -7.76
N GLN A 120 12.02 -22.39 -8.14
CA GLN A 120 13.46 -22.19 -8.16
C GLN A 120 13.70 -20.78 -7.61
N ALA A 121 14.55 -20.72 -6.58
CA ALA A 121 14.97 -19.48 -5.95
C ALA A 121 15.29 -18.43 -7.01
N LYS A 122 14.75 -17.22 -6.80
CA LYS A 122 14.79 -16.08 -7.72
C LYS A 122 16.24 -15.67 -8.03
N ILE A 123 16.80 -16.34 -9.02
CA ILE A 123 18.07 -16.02 -9.67
C ILE A 123 17.80 -14.84 -10.60
N GLU A 124 18.21 -13.64 -10.20
CA GLU A 124 18.31 -12.53 -11.14
C GLU A 124 19.71 -12.52 -11.73
N LYS A 125 19.82 -12.55 -13.07
CA LYS A 125 21.13 -12.49 -13.74
C LYS A 125 21.59 -11.04 -13.79
N ASN A 126 22.76 -10.76 -13.23
CA ASN A 126 23.41 -9.47 -13.43
C ASN A 126 23.79 -9.24 -14.90
N CYS A 127 24.24 -8.02 -15.21
CA CYS A 127 24.91 -7.68 -16.47
C CYS A 127 26.06 -8.63 -16.83
N ASN A 128 26.66 -9.30 -15.83
CA ASN A 128 27.73 -10.27 -15.98
C ASN A 128 27.24 -11.73 -16.00
N GLY A 129 25.92 -11.97 -16.09
CA GLY A 129 25.31 -13.31 -16.06
C GLY A 129 25.31 -14.00 -14.70
N LYS A 130 25.82 -13.36 -13.64
CA LYS A 130 25.87 -13.93 -12.28
C LYS A 130 24.51 -13.86 -11.59
N ASN A 131 24.12 -14.97 -10.98
CA ASN A 131 22.88 -15.08 -10.20
C ASN A 131 22.97 -14.26 -8.92
N ILE A 132 22.07 -13.29 -8.73
CA ILE A 132 21.80 -12.64 -7.46
C ILE A 132 20.56 -13.29 -6.84
N GLU A 133 20.72 -13.81 -5.63
CA GLU A 133 19.59 -14.18 -4.77
C GLU A 133 18.86 -12.93 -4.30
N LYS A 134 17.58 -12.83 -4.63
CA LYS A 134 16.73 -11.77 -4.10
C LYS A 134 16.11 -12.17 -2.78
N ASN A 135 16.51 -11.48 -1.72
CA ASN A 135 15.86 -11.60 -0.42
C ASN A 135 14.44 -11.02 -0.46
N GLY A 136 13.50 -11.79 0.08
CA GLY A 136 12.15 -11.32 0.40
C GLY A 136 12.16 -10.27 1.50
N LYS A 137 11.03 -9.61 1.70
CA LYS A 137 10.83 -8.57 2.72
C LYS A 137 9.44 -8.70 3.31
N ILE A 138 9.37 -8.69 4.63
CA ILE A 138 8.10 -8.64 5.36
C ILE A 138 7.96 -7.24 5.94
N VAL A 139 6.82 -6.61 5.67
CA VAL A 139 6.46 -5.33 6.27
C VAL A 139 5.46 -5.57 7.38
N ILE A 140 5.73 -4.99 8.54
CA ILE A 140 4.89 -5.10 9.73
C ILE A 140 4.23 -3.74 9.99
N PHE A 141 2.91 -3.74 10.12
CA PHE A 141 2.12 -2.59 10.53
C PHE A 141 1.62 -2.85 11.94
N CYS A 142 1.82 -1.88 12.83
CA CYS A 142 1.25 -1.89 14.17
C CYS A 142 0.29 -0.72 14.26
N GLN A 143 -0.97 -0.99 14.57
CA GLN A 143 -2.02 0.01 14.64
C GLN A 143 -2.91 -0.25 15.84
N GLU A 144 -3.21 0.79 16.61
CA GLU A 144 -4.19 0.69 17.70
C GLU A 144 -5.57 0.31 17.16
N ARG A 145 -6.28 -0.56 17.89
CA ARG A 145 -7.59 -1.09 17.50
C ARG A 145 -8.63 -0.02 17.15
N GLN A 146 -8.60 1.13 17.82
CA GLN A 146 -9.52 2.25 17.54
C GLN A 146 -9.36 2.90 16.16
N ASN A 147 -8.20 2.72 15.52
CA ASN A 147 -7.92 3.22 14.18
C ASN A 147 -8.24 2.19 13.08
N ILE A 148 -8.68 0.98 13.45
CA ILE A 148 -9.14 -0.05 12.54
C ILE A 148 -10.63 0.15 12.34
N HIS A 149 -11.01 0.43 11.10
CA HIS A 149 -12.38 0.77 10.74
C HIS A 149 -13.00 -0.32 9.87
N TYR A 150 -14.21 -0.74 10.21
CA TYR A 150 -14.99 -1.67 9.40
C TYR A 150 -15.38 -1.08 8.05
N PHE A 151 -15.64 -1.95 7.07
CA PHE A 151 -15.96 -1.58 5.70
C PHE A 151 -17.18 -0.63 5.57
N ASN A 152 -18.13 -0.75 6.50
CA ASN A 152 -19.35 0.05 6.52
C ASN A 152 -19.22 1.40 7.27
N SER A 153 -18.06 1.70 7.86
CA SER A 153 -17.82 2.94 8.60
C SER A 153 -17.82 4.18 7.69
N HIS A 154 -18.12 5.35 8.27
CA HIS A 154 -18.05 6.61 7.54
C HIS A 154 -16.66 6.88 6.96
N ARG A 155 -15.61 6.58 7.72
CA ARG A 155 -14.23 6.80 7.27
C ARG A 155 -13.89 5.95 6.04
N THR A 156 -14.23 4.67 6.05
CA THR A 156 -13.98 3.78 4.89
C THR A 156 -14.78 4.21 3.67
N LYS A 157 -16.05 4.57 3.86
CA LYS A 157 -16.91 5.11 2.79
C LYS A 157 -16.34 6.39 2.19
N LEU A 158 -15.87 7.33 3.00
CA LEU A 158 -15.25 8.57 2.51
C LEU A 158 -13.94 8.30 1.77
N LEU A 159 -13.04 7.50 2.35
CA LEU A 159 -11.75 7.17 1.75
C LEU A 159 -11.89 6.44 0.40
N SER A 160 -12.85 5.52 0.30
CA SER A 160 -13.14 4.80 -0.95
C SER A 160 -13.70 5.70 -2.06
N ASN A 161 -14.44 6.75 -1.73
CA ASN A 161 -15.02 7.69 -2.70
C ASN A 161 -14.10 8.85 -3.09
N LEU A 162 -12.89 8.95 -2.52
CA LEU A 162 -11.99 10.08 -2.76
C LEU A 162 -11.69 10.34 -4.26
N ALA A 163 -11.57 9.29 -5.09
CA ALA A 163 -11.36 9.47 -6.54
C ALA A 163 -12.61 9.98 -7.28
N GLN A 164 -13.81 9.74 -6.74
CA GLN A 164 -15.05 10.16 -7.40
C GLN A 164 -15.33 11.65 -7.23
N LEU A 165 -14.82 12.23 -6.14
CA LEU A 165 -14.86 13.67 -5.91
C LEU A 165 -14.17 14.34 -7.10
N SER A 166 -14.95 15.09 -7.88
CA SER A 166 -14.41 15.87 -9.00
C SER A 166 -13.26 16.73 -8.48
N GLN A 167 -12.17 16.82 -9.24
CA GLN A 167 -11.14 17.84 -9.03
C GLN A 167 -11.74 19.22 -9.33
N THR A 168 -12.66 19.67 -8.50
CA THR A 168 -13.18 21.02 -8.48
C THR A 168 -13.00 21.50 -7.06
N ARG A 169 -12.08 22.46 -6.93
CA ARG A 169 -11.60 23.11 -5.71
C ARG A 169 -10.45 22.34 -5.07
N THR A 170 -9.26 22.73 -5.50
CA THR A 170 -8.11 22.95 -4.61
C THR A 170 -8.66 23.50 -3.30
N PHE A 171 -8.85 22.65 -2.30
CA PHE A 171 -9.16 23.09 -0.95
C PHE A 171 -7.86 23.70 -0.43
N ARG A 172 -7.62 24.96 -0.81
CA ARG A 172 -6.58 25.81 -0.24
C ARG A 172 -7.02 26.04 1.20
N GLN A 173 -6.72 25.09 2.08
CA GLN A 173 -6.73 25.35 3.50
C GLN A 173 -5.77 26.53 3.70
N LYS A 174 -6.34 27.72 3.90
CA LYS A 174 -5.64 28.80 4.58
C LYS A 174 -5.08 28.15 5.84
N ARG A 175 -3.76 28.09 5.95
CA ARG A 175 -3.04 27.58 7.13
C ARG A 175 -3.42 28.49 8.30
N THR A 176 -4.57 28.25 8.92
CA THR A 176 -4.82 28.75 10.27
C THR A 176 -3.86 27.95 11.14
N LYS A 177 -2.99 28.68 11.84
CA LYS A 177 -1.99 28.12 12.75
C LYS A 177 -2.71 27.51 13.96
N SER A 178 -3.38 26.38 13.79
CA SER A 178 -3.82 25.55 14.91
C SER A 178 -2.72 24.52 15.16
N SER A 179 -2.05 24.66 16.30
CA SER A 179 -0.81 23.98 16.70
C SER A 179 -0.97 22.48 17.01
N ARG A 180 -2.07 21.82 16.63
CA ARG A 180 -2.36 20.43 17.05
C ARG A 180 -2.34 19.35 15.97
N TYR A 181 -2.27 19.69 14.68
CA TYR A 181 -2.20 18.68 13.62
C TYR A 181 -1.23 19.12 12.51
N LYS A 182 0.08 18.94 12.75
CA LYS A 182 1.10 18.91 11.69
C LYS A 182 1.68 17.50 11.63
N ARG A 183 1.12 16.66 10.78
CA ARG A 183 1.80 15.41 10.36
C ARG A 183 1.69 15.24 8.85
N GLN A 184 2.80 15.61 8.21
CA GLN A 184 3.38 15.18 6.94
C GLN A 184 2.44 14.58 5.88
N TYR A 185 2.15 15.38 4.85
CA TYR A 185 2.15 14.90 3.47
C TYR A 185 2.93 15.91 2.63
N ASN A 186 4.15 15.57 2.24
CA ASN A 186 4.84 16.25 1.14
C ASN A 186 4.24 15.69 -0.15
N ILE A 187 3.32 16.44 -0.75
CA ILE A 187 2.91 16.22 -2.13
C ILE A 187 4.02 16.85 -2.97
N PHE A 188 4.87 16.02 -3.58
CA PHE A 188 5.78 16.49 -4.61
C PHE A 188 4.95 16.95 -5.80
N SER A 189 4.85 18.28 -5.98
CA SER A 189 4.52 18.86 -7.29
C SER A 189 5.84 19.27 -7.94
N SER A 190 6.35 18.47 -8.87
CA SER A 190 7.38 18.94 -9.79
C SER A 190 6.71 19.86 -10.82
N ASN A 191 6.82 21.17 -10.63
CA ASN A 191 6.54 22.11 -11.71
C ASN A 191 7.73 22.08 -12.67
N ASN A 192 7.54 21.44 -13.82
CA ASN A 192 8.39 21.66 -14.98
C ASN A 192 7.75 22.80 -15.80
N SER A 193 8.25 24.02 -15.60
CA SER A 193 7.94 25.15 -16.47
C SER A 193 9.22 25.57 -17.17
N ARG A 194 9.32 25.17 -18.44
CA ARG A 194 10.23 25.74 -19.44
C ARG A 194 10.02 27.26 -19.47
N GLY A 195 11.10 28.01 -19.32
CA GLY A 195 11.20 29.42 -19.68
C GLY A 195 12.37 29.57 -20.65
N HIS A 196 12.07 29.57 -21.95
CA HIS A 196 12.92 30.21 -22.95
C HIS A 196 12.80 31.73 -22.75
N GLN A 197 13.96 32.41 -22.71
CA GLN A 197 14.28 33.72 -23.33
C GLN A 197 15.27 34.48 -22.44
N ALA A 198 16.49 34.71 -22.95
CA ALA A 198 17.06 36.03 -23.16
C ALA A 198 18.48 35.89 -23.74
N SER A 199 18.62 36.48 -24.94
CA SER A 199 19.80 37.07 -25.60
C SER A 199 21.20 36.50 -25.40
#